data_AF-A0A947AU79-F1
#
_entry.id   AF-A0A947AU79-F1
#
_cell.length_a   1.000
_cell.length_b   1.000
_cell.length_c   1.000
_cell.angle_alpha   90.00
_cell.angle_beta   90.00
_cell.angle_gamma   90.00
#
_symmetry.space_group_name_H-M   'P 1'
#
loop_
_entity.id
_entity.type
_entity.pdbx_description
1 polymer ?
#
loop_
_entity_poly.entity_id
_entity_poly.type
_entity_poly.pdbx_seq_one_letter_code
_entity_poly.pdbx_strand_id
1 'polypeptide(L)'
;MTLLLHVCCGPCLLYPALALRKNAIAFTGYFYNPNIHPYKEFKKRLEAARHVSTELGVTLIVDKDYGLKDFLRAVVFHEKQRCHYCYSIRLEKVASKALSRHFDSFSSTLLYSTYQNHALIINYAKRIAERRAVSFYYEDFRKGWQKGIDESLRRGIYRQSYCGCIYSEQERYDNILKKQLKKKRKDNV
;
A
#
# COMPACT_ATOMS: atom_id res chain seq x y z
N MET A 1 2.34 21.02 -9.87
CA MET A 1 2.37 19.56 -9.96
C MET A 1 1.30 18.96 -9.06
N THR A 2 0.42 18.12 -9.59
CA THR A 2 -0.62 17.39 -8.88
C THR A 2 -0.28 15.89 -8.82
N LEU A 3 -0.46 15.29 -7.64
CA LEU A 3 -0.07 13.91 -7.37
C LEU A 3 -1.28 13.05 -7.00
N LEU A 4 -1.42 11.88 -7.65
CA LEU A 4 -2.33 10.84 -7.17
C LEU A 4 -1.56 9.82 -6.32
N LEU A 5 -1.82 9.82 -5.02
CA LEU A 5 -1.15 8.94 -4.05
C LEU A 5 -1.98 7.67 -3.84
N HIS A 6 -1.46 6.51 -4.20
CA HIS A 6 -2.07 5.23 -3.81
C HIS A 6 -2.00 5.04 -2.29
N VAL A 7 -3.13 4.70 -1.67
CA VAL A 7 -3.28 4.54 -0.21
C VAL A 7 -3.62 3.09 0.14
N CYS A 8 -2.76 2.44 0.93
CA CYS A 8 -2.96 1.06 1.36
C CYS A 8 -3.77 0.88 2.65
N CYS A 9 -3.66 1.81 3.60
CA CYS A 9 -4.43 1.89 4.84
C CYS A 9 -4.20 3.25 5.53
N GLY A 10 -4.98 3.54 6.58
CA GLY A 10 -4.85 4.77 7.37
C GLY A 10 -3.44 5.02 7.92
N PRO A 11 -2.84 4.09 8.69
CA PRO A 11 -1.50 4.31 9.26
C PRO A 11 -0.41 4.62 8.23
N CYS A 12 -0.49 4.02 7.05
CA CYS A 12 0.48 4.26 5.98
C CYS A 12 0.27 5.60 5.26
N LEU A 13 -0.88 6.26 5.43
CA LEU A 13 -1.12 7.59 4.88
C LEU A 13 -0.55 8.70 5.78
N LEU A 14 -0.51 8.50 7.10
CA LEU A 14 -0.14 9.54 8.08
C LEU A 14 1.16 10.26 7.74
N TYR A 15 2.29 9.54 7.74
CA TYR A 15 3.58 10.19 7.49
C TYR A 15 3.73 10.69 6.04
N PRO A 16 3.39 9.91 4.99
CA PRO A 16 3.45 10.42 3.62
C PRO A 16 2.63 11.69 3.39
N ALA A 17 1.43 11.79 3.96
CA ALA A 17 0.61 12.99 3.84
C ALA A 17 1.30 14.22 4.46
N LEU A 18 1.91 14.06 5.63
CA LEU A 18 2.67 15.14 6.29
C LEU A 18 3.92 15.53 5.50
N ALA A 19 4.64 14.56 4.96
CA ALA A 19 5.85 14.78 4.17
C ALA A 19 5.54 15.52 2.85
N LEU A 20 4.52 15.06 2.11
CA LEU A 20 4.08 15.70 0.86
C LEU A 20 3.63 17.16 1.10
N ARG A 21 2.92 17.43 2.20
CA ARG A 21 2.54 18.80 2.57
C ARG A 21 3.73 19.68 2.91
N LYS A 22 4.69 19.16 3.66
CA LYS A 22 5.92 19.88 3.98
C LYS A 22 6.68 20.29 2.72
N ASN A 23 6.62 19.46 1.68
CA ASN A 23 7.23 19.72 0.37
C ASN A 23 6.32 20.54 -0.57
N ALA A 24 5.20 21.10 -0.08
CA ALA A 24 4.21 21.85 -0.84
C ALA A 24 3.64 21.11 -2.07
N ILE A 25 3.52 19.78 -1.99
CA ILE A 25 2.98 18.95 -3.07
C ILE A 25 1.46 18.81 -2.89
N ALA A 26 0.71 19.31 -3.87
CA ALA A 26 -0.73 19.07 -3.95
C ALA A 26 -1.00 17.60 -4.32
N PHE A 27 -1.77 16.89 -3.49
CA PHE A 27 -2.05 15.48 -3.73
C PHE A 27 -3.50 15.08 -3.39
N THR A 28 -3.97 14.02 -4.04
CA THR A 28 -5.21 13.32 -3.75
C THR A 28 -4.90 11.86 -3.40
N GLY A 29 -5.55 11.32 -2.38
CA GLY A 29 -5.45 9.91 -2.03
C GLY A 29 -6.33 9.03 -2.92
N TYR A 30 -5.85 7.83 -3.24
CA TYR A 30 -6.61 6.80 -3.95
C TYR A 30 -6.51 5.46 -3.23
N PHE A 31 -7.60 5.04 -2.61
CA PHE A 31 -7.70 3.75 -1.93
C PHE A 31 -8.12 2.66 -2.94
N TYR A 32 -7.16 1.82 -3.32
CA TYR A 32 -7.38 0.65 -4.17
C TYR A 32 -6.49 -0.51 -3.73
N ASN A 33 -7.11 -1.58 -3.23
CA ASN A 33 -6.41 -2.64 -2.52
C ASN A 33 -7.09 -4.01 -2.71
N PRO A 34 -7.00 -4.59 -3.92
CA PRO A 34 -7.65 -5.87 -4.24
C PRO A 34 -7.04 -7.05 -3.46
N ASN A 35 -5.90 -6.82 -2.81
CA ASN A 35 -5.14 -7.82 -2.07
C ASN A 35 -5.52 -7.91 -0.59
N ILE A 36 -6.45 -7.09 -0.07
CA ILE A 36 -6.75 -7.06 1.38
C ILE A 36 -7.89 -8.01 1.67
N HIS A 37 -7.61 -9.05 2.43
CA HIS A 37 -8.51 -10.12 2.82
C HIS A 37 -8.34 -10.43 4.32
N PRO A 38 -9.39 -10.90 5.00
CA PRO A 38 -10.76 -11.07 4.49
C PRO A 38 -11.47 -9.70 4.34
N TYR A 39 -12.71 -9.71 3.85
CA TYR A 39 -13.46 -8.47 3.59
C TYR A 39 -13.62 -7.57 4.84
N LYS A 40 -13.65 -8.19 6.04
CA LYS A 40 -13.65 -7.45 7.32
C LYS A 40 -12.38 -6.62 7.51
N GLU A 41 -11.22 -7.11 7.11
CA GLU A 41 -9.95 -6.36 7.13
C GLU A 41 -9.98 -5.20 6.15
N PHE A 42 -10.52 -5.43 4.94
CA PHE A 42 -10.68 -4.39 3.93
C PHE A 42 -11.51 -3.22 4.47
N LYS A 43 -12.66 -3.50 5.10
CA LYS A 43 -13.50 -2.48 5.73
C LYS A 43 -12.75 -1.69 6.80
N LYS A 44 -12.08 -2.37 7.74
CA LYS A 44 -11.31 -1.72 8.81
C LYS A 44 -10.24 -0.78 8.26
N ARG A 45 -9.52 -1.20 7.21
CA ARG A 45 -8.48 -0.37 6.59
C ARG A 45 -9.05 0.78 5.78
N LEU A 46 -10.20 0.60 5.14
CA LEU A 46 -10.92 1.67 4.46
C LEU A 46 -11.43 2.71 5.46
N GLU A 47 -12.04 2.29 6.57
CA GLU A 47 -12.48 3.16 7.65
C GLU A 47 -11.31 3.94 8.25
N ALA A 48 -10.19 3.26 8.54
CA ALA A 48 -8.97 3.92 9.00
C ALA A 48 -8.42 4.94 7.98
N ALA A 49 -8.44 4.60 6.68
CA ALA A 49 -8.01 5.51 5.62
C ALA A 49 -8.93 6.73 5.51
N ARG A 50 -10.25 6.55 5.63
CA ARG A 50 -11.23 7.65 5.67
C ARG A 50 -11.02 8.53 6.89
N HIS A 51 -10.85 7.94 8.07
CA HIS A 51 -10.61 8.67 9.31
C HIS A 51 -9.37 9.58 9.16
N VAL A 52 -8.22 9.01 8.78
CA VAL A 52 -6.99 9.78 8.57
C VAL A 52 -7.16 10.84 7.48
N SER A 53 -7.87 10.52 6.40
CA SER A 53 -8.10 11.48 5.31
C SER A 53 -8.95 12.66 5.76
N THR A 54 -10.02 12.43 6.51
CA THR A 54 -10.86 13.50 7.09
C THR A 54 -10.06 14.34 8.08
N GLU A 55 -9.36 13.70 9.02
CA GLU A 55 -8.60 14.39 10.07
C GLU A 55 -7.48 15.26 9.50
N LEU A 56 -6.80 14.78 8.46
CA LEU A 56 -5.78 15.56 7.79
C LEU A 56 -6.38 16.56 6.78
N GLY A 57 -7.60 16.39 6.29
CA GLY A 57 -8.13 17.19 5.18
C GLY A 57 -7.53 16.79 3.83
N VAL A 58 -7.40 15.49 3.58
CA VAL A 58 -6.96 14.90 2.32
C VAL A 58 -8.17 14.38 1.56
N THR A 59 -8.33 14.80 0.30
CA THR A 59 -9.35 14.20 -0.58
C THR A 59 -9.01 12.73 -0.83
N LEU A 60 -9.94 11.83 -0.57
CA LEU A 60 -9.76 10.38 -0.76
C LEU A 60 -10.77 9.83 -1.78
N ILE A 61 -10.25 9.38 -2.92
CA ILE A 61 -11.00 8.58 -3.89
C ILE A 61 -10.96 7.13 -3.43
N VAL A 62 -12.12 6.49 -3.32
CA VAL A 62 -12.22 5.07 -2.93
C VAL A 62 -12.72 4.28 -4.13
N ASP A 63 -11.96 3.26 -4.54
CA ASP A 63 -12.46 2.29 -5.50
C ASP A 63 -13.52 1.40 -4.84
N LYS A 64 -14.65 1.20 -5.52
CA LYS A 64 -15.78 0.43 -4.98
C LYS A 64 -15.60 -1.08 -5.18
N ASP A 65 -14.70 -1.48 -6.07
CA ASP A 65 -14.43 -2.89 -6.32
C ASP A 65 -13.53 -3.50 -5.24
N TYR A 66 -13.95 -4.66 -4.71
CA TYR A 66 -13.18 -5.41 -3.73
C TYR A 66 -12.01 -6.18 -4.38
N GLY A 67 -12.13 -6.60 -5.64
CA GLY A 67 -11.03 -7.17 -6.43
C GLY A 67 -10.48 -8.54 -6.00
N LEU A 68 -11.14 -9.25 -5.07
CA LEU A 68 -10.69 -10.57 -4.57
C LEU A 68 -10.43 -11.58 -5.70
N LYS A 69 -11.40 -11.76 -6.61
CA LYS A 69 -11.30 -12.78 -7.67
C LYS A 69 -10.12 -12.49 -8.59
N ASP A 70 -9.91 -11.24 -8.95
CA ASP A 70 -8.84 -10.84 -9.86
C ASP A 70 -7.47 -10.94 -9.18
N PHE A 71 -7.38 -10.58 -7.90
CA PHE A 71 -6.16 -10.78 -7.13
C PHE A 71 -5.79 -12.27 -7.03
N LEU A 72 -6.76 -13.15 -6.72
CA LEU A 72 -6.49 -14.59 -6.62
C LEU A 72 -6.06 -15.17 -7.97
N ARG A 73 -6.76 -14.84 -9.07
CA ARG A 73 -6.39 -15.29 -10.41
C ARG A 73 -4.98 -14.90 -10.81
N ALA A 74 -4.51 -13.72 -10.38
CA ALA A 74 -3.16 -13.26 -10.66
C ALA A 74 -2.08 -13.96 -9.82
N VAL A 75 -2.43 -14.55 -8.66
CA VAL A 75 -1.45 -15.01 -7.67
C VAL A 75 -1.41 -16.52 -7.49
N VAL A 76 -2.53 -17.22 -7.70
CA VAL A 76 -2.58 -18.70 -7.60
C VAL A 76 -1.55 -19.31 -8.56
N PHE A 77 -0.82 -20.32 -8.09
CA PHE A 77 0.37 -20.91 -8.74
C PHE A 77 1.65 -20.05 -8.70
N HIS A 78 1.59 -18.86 -8.10
CA HIS A 78 2.71 -17.93 -7.95
C HIS A 78 2.83 -17.38 -6.51
N GLU A 79 2.45 -18.17 -5.51
CA GLU A 79 2.33 -17.74 -4.10
C GLU A 79 3.64 -17.19 -3.52
N LYS A 80 4.79 -17.73 -3.98
CA LYS A 80 6.13 -17.26 -3.60
C LYS A 80 6.47 -15.89 -4.20
N GLN A 81 5.85 -15.55 -5.33
CA GLN A 81 6.06 -14.28 -6.06
C GLN A 81 4.88 -13.30 -5.91
N ARG A 82 3.89 -13.62 -5.06
CA ARG A 82 2.65 -12.83 -4.87
C ARG A 82 2.84 -11.33 -4.72
N CYS A 83 3.95 -10.88 -4.11
CA CYS A 83 4.23 -9.45 -3.93
C CYS A 83 4.47 -8.73 -5.26
N HIS A 84 5.08 -9.39 -6.25
CA HIS A 84 5.25 -8.87 -7.61
C HIS A 84 3.91 -8.51 -8.23
N TYR A 85 2.95 -9.45 -8.21
CA TYR A 85 1.59 -9.25 -8.72
C TYR A 85 0.84 -8.19 -7.92
N CYS A 86 0.93 -8.21 -6.59
CA CYS A 86 0.30 -7.23 -5.70
C CYS A 86 0.75 -5.79 -6.02
N TYR A 87 2.07 -5.57 -6.15
CA TYR A 87 2.62 -4.26 -6.49
C TYR A 87 2.21 -3.84 -7.88
N SER A 88 2.36 -4.73 -8.87
CA SER A 88 2.02 -4.45 -10.26
C SER A 88 0.56 -4.01 -10.40
N ILE A 89 -0.40 -4.77 -9.87
CA ILE A 89 -1.83 -4.47 -10.02
C ILE A 89 -2.19 -3.12 -9.37
N ARG A 90 -1.64 -2.82 -8.19
CA ARG A 90 -1.96 -1.59 -7.45
C ARG A 90 -1.30 -0.35 -8.07
N LEU A 91 -0.04 -0.47 -8.48
CA LEU A 91 0.70 0.62 -9.14
C LEU A 91 0.14 0.90 -10.54
N GLU A 92 -0.22 -0.13 -11.30
CA GLU A 92 -0.86 0.03 -12.61
C GLU A 92 -2.21 0.75 -12.49
N LYS A 93 -3.01 0.38 -11.49
CA LYS A 93 -4.32 1.02 -11.29
C LYS A 93 -4.19 2.49 -10.93
N VAL A 94 -3.29 2.86 -10.00
CA VAL A 94 -3.10 4.27 -9.64
C VAL A 94 -2.51 5.08 -10.79
N ALA A 95 -1.54 4.55 -11.53
CA ALA A 95 -0.98 5.24 -12.69
C ALA A 95 -2.02 5.44 -13.80
N SER A 96 -2.83 4.41 -14.10
CA SER A 96 -3.94 4.51 -15.05
C SER A 96 -4.95 5.57 -14.62
N LYS A 97 -5.29 5.60 -13.32
CA LYS A 97 -6.24 6.56 -12.77
C LYS A 97 -5.68 7.98 -12.81
N ALA A 98 -4.40 8.15 -12.50
CA ALA A 98 -3.69 9.42 -12.55
C ALA A 98 -3.75 10.01 -13.97
N LEU A 99 -3.38 9.20 -14.98
CA LEU A 99 -3.47 9.58 -16.38
C LEU A 99 -4.90 9.95 -16.79
N SER A 100 -5.90 9.11 -16.47
CA SER A 100 -7.30 9.35 -16.85
C SER A 100 -7.93 10.58 -16.19
N ARG A 101 -7.33 11.07 -15.11
CA ARG A 101 -7.81 12.24 -14.35
C ARG A 101 -6.85 13.42 -14.44
N HIS A 102 -5.91 13.38 -15.38
CA HIS A 102 -4.97 14.46 -15.66
C HIS A 102 -4.11 14.88 -14.45
N PHE A 103 -3.73 13.92 -13.59
CA PHE A 103 -2.69 14.16 -12.59
C PHE A 103 -1.31 14.12 -13.26
N ASP A 104 -0.41 15.02 -12.86
CA ASP A 104 0.95 15.09 -13.40
C ASP A 104 1.79 13.87 -13.02
N SER A 105 1.51 13.32 -11.84
CA SER A 105 2.27 12.21 -11.28
C SER A 105 1.44 11.25 -10.42
N PHE A 106 2.00 10.07 -10.17
CA PHE A 106 1.50 9.13 -9.18
C PHE A 106 2.59 8.72 -8.19
N SER A 107 2.19 8.27 -7.01
CA SER A 107 3.07 7.64 -6.01
C SER A 107 2.28 6.63 -5.18
N SER A 108 2.88 6.08 -4.13
CA SER A 108 2.24 5.08 -3.28
C SER A 108 2.72 5.11 -1.83
N THR A 109 1.78 4.96 -0.89
CA THR A 109 2.09 4.72 0.53
C THR A 109 2.76 3.36 0.78
N LEU A 110 2.92 2.51 -0.24
CA LEU A 110 3.74 1.29 -0.13
C LEU A 110 5.21 1.61 0.17
N LEU A 111 5.69 2.79 -0.24
CA LEU A 111 7.05 3.29 0.02
C LEU A 111 7.29 3.70 1.49
N TYR A 112 6.28 3.60 2.36
CA TYR A 112 6.39 3.90 3.79
C TYR A 112 6.82 2.69 4.63
N SER A 113 6.40 1.48 4.25
CA SER A 113 6.59 0.30 5.10
C SER A 113 7.99 -0.28 5.00
N THR A 114 8.64 -0.47 6.15
CA THR A 114 9.95 -1.15 6.25
C THR A 114 9.89 -2.66 5.98
N TYR A 115 8.69 -3.25 5.94
CA TYR A 115 8.48 -4.67 5.65
C TYR A 115 8.29 -4.98 4.15
N GLN A 116 8.02 -3.96 3.32
CA GLN A 116 7.76 -4.14 1.90
C GLN A 116 9.08 -4.13 1.12
N ASN A 117 9.12 -4.80 -0.04
CA ASN A 117 10.30 -4.77 -0.90
C ASN A 117 10.35 -3.43 -1.66
N HIS A 118 11.03 -2.45 -1.07
CA HIS A 118 11.10 -1.08 -1.56
C HIS A 118 11.72 -0.97 -2.95
N ALA A 119 12.81 -1.69 -3.20
CA ALA A 119 13.47 -1.71 -4.50
C ALA A 119 12.55 -2.24 -5.60
N LEU A 120 11.78 -3.29 -5.29
CA LEU A 120 10.81 -3.86 -6.23
C LEU A 120 9.66 -2.90 -6.53
N ILE A 121 9.13 -2.20 -5.51
CA ILE A 121 8.09 -1.17 -5.70
C ILE A 121 8.60 -0.06 -6.62
N ILE A 122 9.80 0.46 -6.38
CA ILE A 122 10.41 1.50 -7.24
C ILE A 122 10.55 1.00 -8.68
N ASN A 123 11.05 -0.23 -8.87
CA ASN A 123 11.26 -0.80 -10.20
C ASN A 123 9.95 -0.89 -10.99
N TYR A 124 8.88 -1.41 -10.39
CA TYR A 124 7.57 -1.45 -11.04
C TYR A 124 7.04 -0.05 -11.33
N ALA A 125 7.12 0.88 -10.37
CA ALA A 125 6.61 2.22 -10.56
C ALA A 125 7.33 2.97 -11.70
N LYS A 126 8.66 2.85 -11.79
CA LYS A 126 9.45 3.42 -12.91
C LYS A 126 9.04 2.83 -14.26
N ARG A 127 8.97 1.50 -14.37
CA ARG A 127 8.52 0.82 -15.60
C ARG A 127 7.12 1.22 -16.03
N ILE A 128 6.22 1.42 -15.06
CA ILE A 128 4.84 1.87 -15.34
C ILE A 128 4.84 3.32 -15.84
N ALA A 129 5.64 4.21 -15.24
CA ALA A 129 5.79 5.59 -15.67
C ALA A 129 6.51 5.74 -17.03
N GLU A 130 7.35 4.79 -17.42
CA GLU A 130 7.94 4.76 -18.77
C GLU A 130 6.89 4.35 -19.82
N ARG A 131 6.04 3.36 -19.48
CA ARG A 131 5.00 2.87 -20.39
C ARG A 131 3.76 3.75 -20.48
N ARG A 132 3.49 4.53 -19.44
CA ARG A 132 2.32 5.43 -19.35
C ARG A 132 2.83 6.85 -19.30
N ALA A 133 2.22 7.77 -20.04
CA ALA A 133 2.58 9.19 -20.04
C ALA A 133 2.20 9.90 -18.71
N VAL A 134 2.65 9.39 -17.56
CA VAL A 134 2.44 9.93 -16.22
C VAL A 134 3.69 9.71 -15.37
N SER A 135 4.15 10.77 -14.70
CA SER A 135 5.41 10.71 -13.94
C SER A 135 5.27 9.91 -12.65
N PHE A 136 6.32 9.19 -12.25
CA PHE A 136 6.39 8.59 -10.92
C PHE A 136 7.10 9.54 -9.95
N TYR A 137 6.38 9.98 -8.91
CA TYR A 137 6.97 10.73 -7.80
C TYR A 137 7.52 9.77 -6.75
N TYR A 138 8.84 9.76 -6.59
CA TYR A 138 9.52 8.95 -5.59
C TYR A 138 9.89 9.77 -4.35
N GLU A 139 9.54 9.24 -3.18
CA GLU A 139 10.06 9.70 -1.89
C GLU A 139 10.23 8.50 -0.96
N ASP A 140 11.34 8.47 -0.22
CA ASP A 140 11.60 7.42 0.77
C ASP A 140 10.89 7.74 2.10
N PHE A 141 9.63 7.33 2.20
CA PHE A 141 8.82 7.56 3.39
C PHE A 141 9.23 6.71 4.60
N ARG A 142 10.11 5.69 4.44
CA ARG A 142 10.56 4.85 5.55
C ARG A 142 11.32 5.63 6.62
N LYS A 143 11.91 6.78 6.26
CA LYS A 143 12.58 7.71 7.19
C LYS A 143 11.65 8.21 8.30
N GLY A 144 10.34 8.22 8.04
CA GLY A 144 9.32 8.59 9.03
C GLY A 144 8.60 7.43 9.69
N TRP A 145 9.11 6.20 9.58
CA TRP A 145 8.44 5.00 10.06
C TRP A 145 8.03 5.08 11.54
N GLN A 146 8.95 5.46 12.43
CA GLN A 146 8.63 5.56 13.85
C GLN A 146 7.62 6.68 14.11
N LYS A 147 7.81 7.86 13.50
CA LYS A 147 6.90 8.99 13.63
C LYS A 147 5.47 8.62 13.21
N GLY A 148 5.31 7.88 12.11
CA GLY A 148 3.98 7.44 11.68
C GLY A 148 3.37 6.37 12.60
N ILE A 149 4.18 5.53 13.27
CA ILE A 149 3.69 4.65 14.34
C ILE A 149 3.17 5.48 15.51
N ASP A 150 3.97 6.41 16.02
CA ASP A 150 3.63 7.21 17.19
C ASP A 150 2.36 8.03 16.94
N GLU A 151 2.25 8.64 15.75
CA GLU A 151 1.06 9.36 15.32
C GLU A 151 -0.18 8.45 15.20
N SER A 152 -0.01 7.22 14.70
CA SER A 152 -1.13 6.27 14.60
C SER A 152 -1.64 5.84 15.98
N LEU A 153 -0.75 5.70 16.97
CA LEU A 153 -1.11 5.38 18.35
C LEU A 153 -1.80 6.56 19.02
N ARG A 154 -1.20 7.76 18.91
CA ARG A 154 -1.71 9.00 19.49
C ARG A 154 -3.13 9.33 19.02
N ARG A 155 -3.45 9.00 17.75
CA ARG A 155 -4.76 9.26 17.12
C ARG A 155 -5.73 8.08 17.20
N GLY A 156 -5.35 6.96 17.83
CA GLY A 156 -6.19 5.77 17.93
C GLY A 156 -6.55 5.14 16.59
N ILE A 157 -5.68 5.27 15.57
CA ILE A 157 -5.94 4.73 14.24
C ILE A 157 -5.80 3.21 14.27
N TYR A 158 -6.73 2.49 13.63
CA TYR A 158 -6.64 1.05 13.47
C TYR A 158 -5.33 0.66 12.75
N ARG A 159 -4.58 -0.28 13.37
CA ARG A 159 -3.31 -0.80 12.85
C ARG A 159 -3.43 -2.27 12.53
N GLN A 160 -3.13 -2.60 11.27
CA GLN A 160 -3.09 -3.98 10.80
C GLN A 160 -1.89 -4.75 11.35
N SER A 161 -2.03 -6.06 11.52
CA SER A 161 -0.95 -6.94 12.01
C SER A 161 -0.25 -7.76 10.91
N TYR A 162 -0.69 -7.61 9.66
CA TYR A 162 -0.17 -8.30 8.48
C TYR A 162 -0.36 -7.45 7.21
N CYS A 163 0.26 -7.83 6.09
CA CYS A 163 0.23 -7.04 4.85
C CYS A 163 -1.17 -6.88 4.25
N GLY A 164 -2.04 -7.87 4.46
CA GLY A 164 -3.45 -7.84 4.04
C GLY A 164 -3.81 -9.01 3.12
N CYS A 165 -2.87 -9.61 2.39
CA CYS A 165 -3.21 -10.77 1.54
C CYS A 165 -3.45 -12.04 2.36
N ILE A 166 -4.27 -12.95 1.82
CA ILE A 166 -4.64 -14.22 2.46
C ILE A 166 -3.41 -15.04 2.87
N TYR A 167 -2.33 -15.00 2.07
CA TYR A 167 -1.07 -15.66 2.40
C TYR A 167 -0.37 -15.02 3.61
N SER A 168 -0.37 -13.69 3.70
CA SER A 168 0.18 -12.98 4.86
C SER A 168 -0.70 -13.12 6.11
N GLU A 169 -2.00 -13.34 5.93
CA GLU A 169 -2.91 -13.70 7.02
C GLU A 169 -2.56 -15.09 7.55
N GLN A 170 -2.43 -16.09 6.66
CA GLN A 170 -2.01 -17.44 7.05
C GLN A 170 -0.65 -17.41 7.77
N GLU A 171 0.36 -16.75 7.21
CA GLU A 171 1.67 -16.57 7.86
C GLU A 171 1.56 -15.92 9.25
N ARG A 172 0.55 -15.05 9.45
CA ARG A 172 0.30 -14.34 10.71
C ARG A 172 -0.51 -15.14 11.72
N TYR A 173 -1.37 -16.07 11.32
CA TYR A 173 -2.28 -16.75 12.25
C TYR A 173 -2.12 -18.27 12.32
N ASP A 174 -1.60 -18.92 11.28
CA ASP A 174 -1.30 -20.36 11.27
C ASP A 174 -0.02 -20.65 12.05
N ASN A 175 -0.18 -21.17 13.28
CA ASN A 175 0.94 -21.47 14.16
C ASN A 175 1.80 -22.64 13.69
N ILE A 176 1.24 -23.58 12.92
CA ILE A 176 1.99 -24.71 12.36
C ILE A 176 2.93 -24.18 11.28
N LEU A 177 2.41 -23.41 10.33
CA LEU A 177 3.19 -22.77 9.28
C LEU A 177 4.28 -21.86 9.87
N LYS A 178 3.96 -21.04 10.87
CA LYS A 178 4.96 -20.20 11.54
C LYS A 178 6.14 -20.99 12.10
N LYS A 179 5.89 -22.13 12.76
CA LYS A 179 6.96 -22.99 13.29
C LYS A 179 7.84 -23.51 12.16
N GLN A 180 7.24 -23.96 11.05
CA GLN A 180 7.96 -24.43 9.87
C GLN A 180 8.84 -23.33 9.24
N LEU A 181 8.30 -22.11 9.08
CA LEU A 181 9.04 -20.97 8.54
C LEU A 181 10.21 -20.55 9.44
N LYS A 182 10.03 -20.58 10.78
CA LYS A 182 11.10 -20.31 11.73
C LYS A 182 12.23 -21.34 11.64
N LYS A 183 11.89 -22.63 11.49
CA LYS A 183 12.89 -23.69 11.32
C LYS A 183 13.71 -23.49 10.04
N LYS A 184 13.04 -23.32 8.89
CA LYS A 184 13.71 -23.05 7.60
C LYS A 184 14.66 -21.84 7.63
N ARG A 185 14.31 -20.79 8.37
CA ARG A 185 15.19 -19.61 8.51
C ARG A 185 16.45 -19.91 9.29
N LYS A 186 16.38 -20.78 10.30
CA LYS A 186 17.57 -21.20 11.06
C LYS A 186 18.46 -22.12 10.24
N ASP A 187 17.86 -22.97 9.40
CA ASP A 187 18.61 -23.91 8.57
C ASP A 187 19.31 -23.23 7.36
N ASN A 188 18.95 -21.98 7.05
CA ASN A 188 19.48 -21.18 5.94
C ASN A 188 20.48 -20.08 6.39
N VAL A 189 20.83 -20.04 7.67
CA VAL A 189 21.81 -19.12 8.28
C VAL A 189 22.97 -19.95 8.81
#